data_AF-A0A1H6FIN8-F1
#
_entry.id   AF-A0A1H6FIN8-F1
#
_cell.length_a   1.000
_cell.length_b   1.000
_cell.length_c   1.000
_cell.angle_alpha   90.00
_cell.angle_beta   90.00
_cell.angle_gamma   90.00
#
_symmetry.space_group_name_H-M   'P 1'
#
loop_
_entity.id
_entity.type
_entity.pdbx_description
1 polymer ?
#
loop_
_entity_poly.entity_id
_entity_poly.type
_entity_poly.pdbx_seq_one_letter_code
_entity_poly.pdbx_strand_id
1 'polypeptide(L)'
;MNVKRSLVLEVNRYEVPVGEPVVVRVTSGNRPIEGAIVEAGSKRVRTDAGGWCEVTFHSPGFWKIIAAKSPTDTTTYKPVSTLVRTLPRTSTRRKARPTDPLRL
;
A
#
# COMPACT_ATOMS: atom_id res chain seq x y z
N MET A 1 5.66 16.22 -29.18
CA MET A 1 4.24 16.17 -28.74
C MET A 1 4.16 15.15 -27.60
N ASN A 2 3.64 15.51 -26.43
CA ASN A 2 3.59 14.61 -25.27
C ASN A 2 2.29 13.81 -25.26
N VAL A 3 2.39 12.48 -25.18
CA VAL A 3 1.23 11.61 -25.02
C VAL A 3 0.81 11.60 -23.55
N LYS A 4 -0.46 11.88 -23.27
CA LYS A 4 -1.01 11.77 -21.92
C LYS A 4 -1.42 10.33 -21.66
N ARG A 5 -0.94 9.75 -20.56
CA ARG A 5 -1.29 8.40 -20.11
C ARG A 5 -1.88 8.42 -18.71
N SER A 6 -2.90 7.61 -18.49
CA SER A 6 -3.48 7.41 -17.16
C SER A 6 -2.77 6.23 -16.48
N LEU A 7 -2.49 6.38 -15.20
CA LEU A 7 -2.07 5.28 -14.35
C LEU A 7 -3.28 4.56 -13.80
N VAL A 8 -3.15 3.25 -13.64
CA VAL A 8 -4.07 2.38 -12.92
C VAL A 8 -3.33 1.85 -11.70
N LEU A 9 -3.97 1.90 -10.54
CA LEU A 9 -3.43 1.43 -9.27
C LEU A 9 -4.36 0.36 -8.73
N GLU A 10 -3.81 -0.84 -8.56
CA GLU A 10 -4.51 -1.99 -8.00
C GLU A 10 -3.88 -2.36 -6.66
N VAL A 11 -4.71 -2.75 -5.70
CA VAL A 11 -4.27 -3.29 -4.42
C VAL A 11 -4.80 -4.71 -4.26
N ASN A 12 -3.99 -5.59 -3.67
CA ASN A 12 -4.42 -6.97 -3.43
C ASN A 12 -5.57 -7.05 -2.41
N ARG A 13 -5.66 -6.10 -1.46
CA ARG A 13 -6.69 -6.03 -0.43
C ARG A 13 -6.97 -4.57 -0.04
N TYR A 14 -8.23 -4.26 0.23
CA TYR A 14 -8.68 -2.94 0.68
C TYR A 14 -8.81 -2.83 2.20
N GLU A 15 -8.83 -3.96 2.91
CA GLU A 15 -8.78 -4.01 4.37
C GLU A 15 -7.61 -4.92 4.80
N VAL A 16 -6.73 -4.41 5.66
CA VAL A 16 -5.49 -5.09 6.08
C VAL A 16 -5.22 -4.86 7.56
N PRO A 17 -4.79 -5.86 8.35
CA PRO A 17 -4.33 -5.64 9.71
C PRO A 17 -3.09 -4.74 9.77
N VAL A 18 -2.94 -3.97 10.85
CA VAL A 18 -1.69 -3.22 11.13
C VAL A 18 -0.49 -4.16 11.10
N GLY A 19 0.56 -3.76 10.37
CA GLY A 19 1.80 -4.50 10.24
C GLY A 19 1.82 -5.54 9.11
N GLU A 20 0.69 -5.81 8.46
CA GLU A 20 0.67 -6.64 7.24
C GLU A 20 0.90 -5.78 5.98
N PRO A 21 1.65 -6.29 4.98
CA PRO A 21 1.91 -5.56 3.75
C PRO A 21 0.69 -5.55 2.82
N VAL A 22 0.47 -4.42 2.16
CA VAL A 22 -0.42 -4.28 1.02
C VAL A 22 0.43 -4.31 -0.24
N VAL A 23 0.12 -5.24 -1.13
CA VAL A 23 0.77 -5.34 -2.43
C VAL A 23 0.06 -4.42 -3.40
N VAL A 24 0.81 -3.50 -3.98
CA VAL A 24 0.33 -2.50 -4.94
C VAL A 24 0.89 -2.80 -6.31
N ARG A 25 0.06 -2.73 -7.34
CA ARG A 25 0.46 -2.78 -8.74
C ARG A 25 0.12 -1.47 -9.44
N VAL A 26 1.06 -0.95 -10.23
CA VAL A 26 0.86 0.24 -11.06
C VAL A 26 1.05 -0.11 -12.53
N THR A 27 0.04 0.20 -13.34
CA THR A 27 0.05 -0.04 -14.79
C THR A 27 -0.43 1.18 -15.57
N SER A 28 -0.22 1.18 -16.88
CA SER A 28 -0.87 2.11 -17.81
C SER A 28 -1.34 1.33 -19.04
N GLY A 29 -2.66 1.17 -19.18
CA GLY A 29 -3.22 0.15 -20.07
C GLY A 29 -2.69 -1.23 -19.68
N ASN A 30 -2.16 -1.99 -20.63
CA ASN A 30 -1.63 -3.34 -20.40
C ASN A 30 -0.12 -3.37 -20.06
N ARG A 31 0.49 -2.22 -19.74
CA ARG A 31 1.94 -2.14 -19.46
C ARG A 31 2.22 -1.87 -17.99
N PRO A 32 3.10 -2.65 -17.33
CA PRO A 32 3.57 -2.32 -15.99
C PRO A 32 4.39 -1.02 -16.01
N ILE A 33 4.33 -0.25 -14.93
CA ILE A 33 5.09 0.99 -14.79
C ILE A 33 6.18 0.80 -13.76
N GLU A 34 7.43 0.77 -14.23
CA GLU A 34 8.62 0.74 -13.38
C GLU A 34 8.96 2.12 -12.82
N GLY A 35 9.39 2.14 -11.56
CA GLY A 35 9.82 3.34 -10.86
C GLY A 35 8.73 4.40 -10.74
N ALA A 36 7.45 4.00 -10.72
CA ALA A 36 6.37 4.84 -10.22
C ALA A 36 6.56 5.03 -8.72
N ILE A 37 6.32 6.24 -8.24
CA ILE A 37 6.34 6.56 -6.82
C ILE A 37 4.94 6.29 -6.28
N VAL A 38 4.86 5.38 -5.32
CA VAL A 38 3.67 5.10 -4.53
C VAL A 38 3.84 5.76 -3.18
N GLU A 39 2.99 6.74 -2.90
CA GLU A 39 2.93 7.50 -1.66
C GLU A 39 1.79 7.00 -0.78
N ALA A 40 2.06 6.79 0.50
CA ALA A 40 1.07 6.39 1.48
C ALA A 40 1.39 7.02 2.85
N GLY A 41 0.71 8.13 3.16
CA GLY A 41 1.10 8.97 4.30
C GLY A 41 2.50 9.55 4.11
N SER A 42 3.41 9.32 5.06
CA SER A 42 4.81 9.75 4.97
C SER A 42 5.71 8.77 4.21
N LYS A 43 5.22 7.59 3.84
CA LYS A 43 6.01 6.58 3.12
C LYS A 43 5.99 6.84 1.62
N ARG A 44 7.14 6.64 0.98
CA ARG A 44 7.32 6.66 -0.48
C ARG A 44 8.09 5.43 -0.91
N VAL A 45 7.51 4.65 -1.81
CA VAL A 45 8.14 3.42 -2.35
C VAL A 45 8.10 3.49 -3.87
N ARG A 46 9.09 2.89 -4.54
CA ARG A 46 9.13 2.81 -6.00
C ARG A 46 8.66 1.44 -6.47
N THR A 47 7.92 1.38 -7.56
CA THR A 47 7.59 0.12 -8.22
C THR A 47 8.80 -0.49 -8.92
N ASP A 48 8.87 -1.81 -8.93
CA ASP A 48 9.86 -2.60 -9.67
C ASP A 48 9.54 -2.70 -11.17
N ALA A 49 10.34 -3.47 -11.91
CA ALA A 49 10.16 -3.72 -13.35
C ALA A 49 8.80 -4.37 -13.70
N GLY A 50 8.19 -5.10 -12.76
CA GLY A 50 6.85 -5.68 -12.91
C GLY A 50 5.72 -4.71 -12.57
N GLY A 51 6.05 -3.50 -12.12
CA GLY A 51 5.10 -2.49 -11.66
C GLY A 51 4.60 -2.72 -10.23
N TRP A 52 5.32 -3.52 -9.43
CA TRP A 52 4.91 -3.90 -8.09
C TRP A 52 5.68 -3.15 -7.00
N CYS A 53 5.02 -2.90 -5.87
CA CYS A 53 5.67 -2.54 -4.62
C CYS A 53 4.83 -2.95 -3.41
N GLU A 54 5.42 -2.93 -2.23
CA GLU A 54 4.73 -3.20 -0.97
C GLU A 54 4.67 -1.96 -0.09
N VAL A 55 3.54 -1.79 0.59
CA VAL A 55 3.33 -0.73 1.57
C VAL A 55 2.76 -1.33 2.85
N THR A 56 3.42 -1.10 3.98
CA THR A 56 2.96 -1.55 5.30
C THR A 56 2.49 -0.36 6.13
N PHE A 57 1.34 -0.48 6.79
CA PHE A 57 0.81 0.54 7.68
C PHE A 57 0.99 0.15 9.15
N HIS A 58 1.39 1.12 9.98
CA HIS A 58 1.69 0.89 11.40
C HIS A 58 0.63 1.45 12.36
N SER A 59 -0.39 2.11 11.83
CA SER A 59 -1.52 2.62 12.61
C SER A 59 -2.83 2.25 11.93
N PRO A 60 -3.88 1.93 12.68
CA PRO A 60 -5.20 1.69 12.11
C PRO A 60 -5.79 2.99 11.54
N GLY A 61 -6.71 2.87 10.59
CA GLY A 61 -7.38 3.99 9.95
C GLY A 61 -7.48 3.86 8.43
N PHE A 62 -7.95 4.92 7.78
CA PHE A 62 -8.01 4.99 6.32
C PHE A 62 -6.76 5.67 5.77
N TRP A 63 -6.15 5.04 4.77
CA TRP A 63 -4.94 5.49 4.13
C TRP A 63 -5.20 5.73 2.65
N LYS A 64 -4.92 6.95 2.20
CA LYS A 64 -4.89 7.29 0.79
C LYS A 64 -3.54 6.86 0.22
N ILE A 65 -3.59 5.99 -0.79
CA ILE A 65 -2.42 5.58 -1.58
C ILE A 65 -2.47 6.35 -2.89
N ILE A 66 -1.37 7.00 -3.27
CA ILE A 66 -1.26 7.78 -4.50
C ILE A 66 -0.12 7.19 -5.33
N ALA A 67 -0.38 6.86 -6.60
CA ALA A 67 0.65 6.49 -7.56
C ALA A 67 0.91 7.66 -8.53
N ALA A 68 2.16 8.05 -8.66
CA ALA A 68 2.63 9.08 -9.57
C ALA A 68 3.90 8.63 -10.31
N LYS A 69 4.09 9.12 -11.52
CA LYS A 69 5.32 8.90 -12.30
C LYS A 69 5.75 10.21 -12.92
N SER A 70 7.03 10.55 -12.75
CA SER A 70 7.60 11.73 -13.39
C SER A 70 7.39 11.66 -14.90
N PRO A 71 7.08 12.79 -15.56
CA PRO A 71 6.97 12.81 -17.00
C PRO A 71 8.32 12.48 -17.65
N THR A 72 8.24 12.03 -18.89
CA THR A 72 9.39 11.83 -19.79
C THR A 72 9.26 12.80 -20.96
N ASP A 73 10.26 12.86 -21.83
CA ASP A 73 10.27 13.72 -23.01
C ASP A 73 9.10 13.48 -23.98
N THR A 74 8.48 12.29 -23.91
CA THR A 74 7.40 11.87 -24.81
C THR A 74 6.09 11.56 -24.10
N THR A 75 6.06 11.48 -22.77
CA THR A 75 4.89 10.98 -22.02
C THR A 75 4.70 11.68 -20.70
N THR A 76 3.46 12.15 -20.47
CA THR A 76 3.01 12.68 -19.20
C THR A 76 2.04 11.71 -18.56
N TYR A 77 2.25 11.38 -17.29
CA TYR A 77 1.39 10.47 -16.53
C TYR A 77 0.44 11.26 -15.64
N LYS A 78 -0.85 10.91 -15.67
CA LYS A 78 -1.82 11.40 -14.69
C LYS A 78 -1.71 10.55 -13.41
N PRO A 79 -1.52 11.16 -12.23
CA PRO A 79 -1.53 10.43 -10.97
C PRO A 79 -2.92 9.86 -10.69
N VAL A 80 -2.94 8.77 -9.92
CA VAL A 80 -4.17 8.08 -9.51
C VAL A 80 -4.08 7.77 -8.01
N SER A 81 -5.23 7.67 -7.34
CA SER A 81 -5.26 7.33 -5.92
C SER A 81 -6.35 6.34 -5.58
N THR A 82 -6.12 5.54 -4.54
CA THR A 82 -7.09 4.64 -3.94
C THR A 82 -7.08 4.76 -2.41
N LEU A 83 -8.07 4.18 -1.74
CA LEU A 83 -8.18 4.14 -0.28
C LEU A 83 -8.05 2.71 0.23
N VAL A 84 -7.24 2.51 1.25
CA VAL A 84 -7.09 1.24 1.98
C VAL A 84 -7.37 1.49 3.46
N ARG A 85 -8.09 0.57 4.09
CA ARG A 85 -8.37 0.61 5.53
C ARG A 85 -7.43 -0.34 6.25
N THR A 86 -6.70 0.19 7.22
CA THR A 86 -5.90 -0.61 8.14
C THR A 86 -6.69 -0.86 9.43
N LEU A 87 -6.83 -2.13 9.80
CA LEU A 87 -7.55 -2.56 10.98
C LEU A 87 -6.60 -2.71 12.18
N PRO A 88 -7.04 -2.39 13.41
CA PRO A 88 -6.24 -2.68 14.59
C PRO A 88 -5.83 -4.14 14.62
N ARG A 89 -4.58 -4.40 15.00
CA ARG A 89 -4.13 -5.78 15.21
C ARG A 89 -4.86 -6.30 16.44
N THR A 90 -5.82 -7.20 16.25
CA THR A 90 -6.48 -7.87 17.37
C THR A 90 -5.43 -8.74 18.03
N SER A 91 -4.80 -8.22 19.09
CA SER A 91 -3.97 -9.05 19.92
C SER A 91 -4.92 -9.99 20.67
N THR A 92 -5.14 -11.20 20.15
CA THR A 92 -5.55 -12.32 20.99
C THR A 92 -4.36 -12.76 21.85
N ARG A 93 -3.67 -11.81 22.50
CA ARG A 93 -2.93 -12.09 23.72
C ARG A 93 -3.90 -11.88 24.87
N ARG A 94 -4.90 -12.76 24.98
CA ARG A 94 -5.44 -13.08 26.30
C ARG A 94 -4.22 -13.60 27.08
N LYS A 95 -3.61 -12.75 27.90
CA LYS A 95 -2.77 -13.22 28.99
C LYS A 95 -3.67 -14.20 29.75
N ALA A 96 -3.50 -15.50 29.53
CA ALA A 96 -3.88 -16.48 30.53
C ALA A 96 -3.09 -16.06 31.77
N ARG A 97 -3.78 -15.40 32.70
CA ARG A 97 -3.28 -15.20 34.05
C ARG A 97 -2.98 -16.61 34.55
N PRO A 98 -1.73 -16.98 34.89
CA PRO A 98 -1.52 -18.19 35.65
C PRO A 98 -2.32 -18.01 36.94
N THR A 99 -3.39 -18.78 37.10
CA THR A 99 -4.11 -18.91 38.35
C THR A 99 -3.09 -19.45 39.33
N ASP A 100 -2.69 -18.63 40.30
CA ASP A 100 -1.85 -19.04 41.41
C ASP A 100 -2.57 -20.20 42.13
N PRO A 101 -2.02 -21.42 42.17
CA PRO A 101 -2.66 -22.49 42.92
C PRO A 101 -2.48 -22.17 44.41
N LEU A 102 -3.62 -22.01 45.09
CA LEU A 102 -3.77 -21.90 46.53
C LEU A 102 -2.74 -22.77 47.26
N ARG A 103 -1.85 -22.13 48.03
CA ARG A 103 -1.07 -22.83 49.06
C ARG A 103 -2.02 -23.26 50.18
N LEU A 104 -1.81 -24.52 50.58
CA LEU A 104 -2.40 -25.29 51.68
C LEU A 104 -2.68 -24.49 52.95
#